data_AF-A0A7R9WW22-F1
#
_entry.id   AF-A0A7R9WW22-F1
#
_cell.length_a   1.000
_cell.length_b   1.000
_cell.length_c   1.000
_cell.angle_alpha   90.00
_cell.angle_beta   90.00
_cell.angle_gamma   90.00
#
_symmetry.space_group_name_H-M   'P 1'
#
loop_
_entity.id
_entity.type
_entity.pdbx_description
1 polymer ?
#
loop_
_entity_poly.entity_id
_entity_poly.type
_entity_poly.pdbx_seq_one_letter_code
_entity_poly.pdbx_strand_id
1 'polypeptide(L)'
;GMHNAVIADGLANVNINVNVNAQTQAQAQAQLGAIHALQPQSSSRNGTAATQRRAIVLISMGKEARETKIVERCLMSIRRRGNWAQGLVVLLTDAPEARYRNIADPNFVVIHPRAEDFNWETKNDMPYKRFKTMILDYADREPRMEAVELLYYLDVDIVVGGDLETFFEYIEDRYDIRHQRSLALASQDR
;
A
#
# COMPACT_ATOMS: atom_id res chain seq x y z
N GLY A 1 -6.64 13.61 59.70
CA GLY A 1 -7.49 12.58 59.06
C GLY A 1 -8.02 13.17 57.78
N MET A 2 -7.66 12.59 56.64
CA MET A 2 -8.09 13.02 55.30
C MET A 2 -9.44 12.41 54.90
N HIS A 3 -10.07 13.05 53.90
CA HIS A 3 -11.14 12.56 53.00
C HIS A 3 -12.57 12.47 53.57
N ASN A 4 -13.65 12.82 52.88
CA ASN A 4 -13.87 13.33 51.51
C ASN A 4 -15.25 14.03 51.50
N ALA A 5 -15.33 15.18 50.83
CA ALA A 5 -16.60 15.82 50.48
C ALA A 5 -17.02 15.37 49.07
N VAL A 6 -18.30 15.01 48.96
CA VAL A 6 -19.03 14.73 47.73
C VAL A 6 -19.31 16.04 47.00
N ILE A 7 -18.98 16.14 45.70
CA ILE A 7 -19.68 17.03 44.76
C ILE A 7 -19.85 16.28 43.42
N ALA A 8 -21.10 16.15 43.02
CA ALA A 8 -21.53 15.74 41.69
C ALA A 8 -21.81 16.98 40.82
N ASP A 9 -21.77 16.73 39.51
CA ASP A 9 -22.32 17.49 38.38
C ASP A 9 -21.61 18.72 37.79
N GLY A 10 -21.40 18.60 36.47
CA GLY A 10 -21.69 19.69 35.54
C GLY A 10 -20.51 20.26 34.76
N LEU A 11 -20.05 19.58 33.70
CA LEU A 11 -19.32 20.26 32.61
C LEU A 11 -20.05 20.08 31.29
N ALA A 12 -20.53 21.22 30.79
CA ALA A 12 -21.28 21.38 29.56
C ALA A 12 -20.39 21.15 28.32
N ASN A 13 -20.97 20.47 27.32
CA ASN A 13 -20.39 20.33 25.98
C ASN A 13 -20.29 21.70 25.30
N VAL A 14 -19.07 22.14 24.99
CA VAL A 14 -18.83 23.28 24.10
C VAL A 14 -18.91 22.78 22.67
N ASN A 15 -19.95 23.21 21.95
CA ASN A 15 -20.13 22.94 20.53
C ASN A 15 -19.41 24.05 19.74
N ILE A 16 -18.29 23.74 19.08
CA ILE A 16 -17.59 24.68 18.20
C ILE A 16 -18.10 24.48 16.77
N ASN A 17 -18.98 25.38 16.33
CA ASN A 17 -19.36 25.49 14.93
C ASN A 17 -18.30 26.31 14.17
N VAL A 18 -17.48 25.65 13.35
CA VAL A 18 -16.58 26.33 12.40
C VAL A 18 -17.33 26.48 11.08
N ASN A 19 -17.78 27.71 10.79
CA ASN A 19 -18.36 28.07 9.50
C ASN A 19 -17.22 28.38 8.51
N VAL A 20 -16.96 27.48 7.57
CA VAL A 20 -15.91 27.67 6.56
C VAL A 20 -16.55 28.28 5.31
N ASN A 21 -16.27 29.56 5.06
CA ASN A 21 -16.76 30.28 3.88
C ASN A 21 -16.29 29.60 2.58
N ALA A 22 -17.21 29.42 1.64
CA ALA A 22 -17.01 28.76 0.34
C ALA A 22 -15.97 29.44 -0.59
N GLN A 23 -15.45 30.61 -0.22
CA GLN A 23 -14.42 31.32 -0.98
C GLN A 23 -12.99 30.78 -0.74
N THR A 24 -12.75 30.01 0.33
CA THR A 24 -11.43 29.45 0.63
C THR A 24 -11.09 28.18 -0.18
N GLN A 25 -12.10 27.52 -0.77
CA GLN A 25 -11.89 26.32 -1.59
C GLN A 25 -11.40 26.63 -3.01
N ALA A 26 -11.76 27.81 -3.57
CA ALA A 26 -11.30 28.21 -4.90
C ALA A 26 -9.80 28.57 -4.93
N GLN A 27 -9.26 29.09 -3.82
CA GLN A 27 -7.83 29.43 -3.73
C GLN A 27 -6.95 28.19 -3.46
N ALA A 28 -7.47 27.17 -2.79
CA ALA A 28 -6.79 25.87 -2.67
C ALA A 28 -6.73 25.11 -4.00
N GLN A 29 -7.74 25.27 -4.87
CA GLN A 29 -7.72 24.68 -6.22
C GLN A 29 -6.79 25.43 -7.19
N ALA A 30 -6.58 26.74 -7.00
CA ALA A 30 -5.64 27.51 -7.83
C ALA A 30 -4.16 27.18 -7.55
N GLN A 31 -3.80 26.80 -6.32
CA GLN A 31 -2.43 26.38 -6.01
C GLN A 31 -2.11 24.95 -6.47
N LEU A 32 -3.11 24.07 -6.58
CA LEU A 32 -2.94 22.74 -7.18
C LEU A 32 -2.82 22.77 -8.71
N GLY A 33 -3.32 23.83 -9.37
CA GLY A 33 -3.16 24.02 -10.82
C GLY A 33 -1.76 24.45 -11.27
N ALA A 34 -0.96 25.06 -10.38
CA ALA A 34 0.37 25.56 -10.71
C ALA A 34 1.48 24.50 -10.66
N ILE A 35 1.23 23.34 -10.05
CA ILE A 35 2.16 22.19 -10.05
C ILE A 35 2.04 21.40 -11.38
N HIS A 36 1.17 21.82 -12.30
CA HIS A 36 0.99 21.20 -13.61
C HIS A 36 1.95 21.73 -14.70
N ALA A 37 3.12 22.25 -14.31
CA ALA A 37 4.12 22.78 -15.25
C ALA A 37 5.55 22.33 -14.89
N LEU A 38 5.75 21.06 -14.56
CA LEU A 38 7.02 20.38 -14.74
C LEU A 38 6.73 19.01 -15.36
N GLN A 39 6.52 18.99 -16.67
CA GLN A 39 6.54 17.77 -17.46
C GLN A 39 7.99 17.36 -17.69
N PRO A 40 8.46 16.21 -17.19
CA PRO A 40 9.49 15.48 -17.90
C PRO A 40 8.83 14.83 -19.11
N GLN A 41 9.07 15.38 -20.30
CA GLN A 41 8.84 14.64 -21.53
C GLN A 41 9.79 13.44 -21.54
N SER A 42 9.26 12.23 -21.35
CA SER A 42 9.98 11.01 -21.72
C SER A 42 9.02 9.94 -22.26
N SER A 43 9.04 9.83 -23.58
CA SER A 43 8.93 8.61 -24.39
C SER A 43 8.02 7.46 -23.91
N SER A 44 6.80 7.48 -24.45
CA SER A 44 5.71 6.49 -24.40
C SER A 44 6.02 5.12 -25.08
N ARG A 45 7.14 4.45 -24.78
CA ARG A 45 7.37 3.05 -25.22
C ARG A 45 8.00 2.12 -24.17
N ASN A 46 8.44 2.64 -23.01
CA ASN A 46 9.10 1.85 -21.96
C ASN A 46 8.22 1.51 -20.74
N GLY A 47 6.99 2.05 -20.66
CA GLY A 47 6.13 1.90 -19.48
C GLY A 47 5.81 0.44 -19.12
N THR A 48 5.41 -0.37 -20.11
CA THR A 48 5.09 -1.80 -19.93
C THR A 48 6.19 -2.61 -19.23
N ALA A 49 7.45 -2.43 -19.66
CA ALA A 49 8.58 -3.18 -19.10
C ALA A 49 8.96 -2.67 -17.70
N ALA A 50 8.83 -1.36 -17.45
CA ALA A 50 9.09 -0.77 -16.14
C ALA A 50 8.02 -1.18 -15.12
N THR A 51 6.73 -1.17 -15.50
CA THR A 51 5.62 -1.65 -14.67
C THR A 51 5.76 -3.13 -14.33
N GLN A 52 6.26 -3.97 -15.25
CA GLN A 52 6.48 -5.41 -15.04
C GLN A 52 7.60 -5.73 -14.03
N ARG A 53 8.48 -4.77 -13.75
CA ARG A 53 9.58 -4.93 -12.78
C ARG A 53 9.19 -4.52 -11.37
N ARG A 54 7.95 -4.06 -11.17
CA ARG A 54 7.44 -3.61 -9.88
C ARG A 54 6.27 -4.48 -9.46
N ALA A 55 6.18 -4.75 -8.17
CA ALA A 55 4.98 -5.33 -7.60
C ALA A 55 4.53 -4.56 -6.37
N ILE A 56 3.22 -4.48 -6.21
CA ILE A 56 2.60 -3.99 -4.98
C ILE A 56 2.29 -5.19 -4.10
N VAL A 57 2.70 -5.12 -2.85
CA VAL A 57 2.40 -6.14 -1.84
C VAL A 57 1.36 -5.60 -0.88
N LEU A 58 0.30 -6.39 -0.71
CA LEU A 58 -0.74 -6.19 0.30
C LEU A 58 -0.69 -7.36 1.29
N ILE A 59 -0.93 -7.06 2.57
CA ILE A 59 -1.10 -8.07 3.61
C ILE A 59 -2.48 -7.87 4.24
N SER A 60 -3.26 -8.94 4.29
CA SER A 60 -4.54 -8.95 5.01
C SER A 60 -4.76 -10.32 5.62
N MET A 61 -5.01 -10.37 6.93
CA MET A 61 -5.12 -11.61 7.70
C MET A 61 -6.36 -11.63 8.59
N GLY A 62 -6.77 -12.81 9.01
CA GLY A 62 -7.83 -13.03 9.98
C GLY A 62 -9.18 -12.52 9.49
N LYS A 63 -9.94 -11.91 10.40
CA LYS A 63 -11.32 -11.46 10.13
C LYS A 63 -11.39 -10.43 9.00
N GLU A 64 -10.43 -9.50 8.93
CA GLU A 64 -10.41 -8.45 7.91
C GLU A 64 -10.32 -9.05 6.51
N ALA A 65 -9.43 -10.01 6.31
CA ALA A 65 -9.28 -10.71 5.04
C ALA A 65 -10.52 -11.55 4.67
N ARG A 66 -11.04 -12.31 5.64
CA ARG A 66 -12.09 -13.31 5.41
C ARG A 66 -13.46 -12.69 5.22
N GLU A 67 -13.79 -11.65 5.99
CA GLU A 67 -15.19 -11.19 6.13
C GLU A 67 -15.44 -9.79 5.58
N THR A 68 -14.40 -8.97 5.42
CA THR A 68 -14.58 -7.56 4.99
C THR A 68 -14.26 -7.36 3.52
N LYS A 69 -14.63 -6.20 2.97
CA LYS A 69 -14.35 -5.80 1.57
C LYS A 69 -13.10 -4.93 1.41
N ILE A 70 -12.20 -4.94 2.40
CA ILE A 70 -11.07 -4.02 2.45
C ILE A 70 -10.08 -4.27 1.31
N VAL A 71 -9.74 -5.55 1.06
CA VAL A 71 -8.88 -5.98 -0.05
C VAL A 71 -9.49 -5.59 -1.39
N GLU A 72 -10.78 -5.88 -1.61
CA GLU A 72 -11.46 -5.52 -2.86
C GLU A 72 -11.42 -4.02 -3.10
N ARG A 73 -11.71 -3.22 -2.08
CA ARG A 73 -11.71 -1.76 -2.20
C ARG A 73 -10.31 -1.24 -2.55
N CYS A 74 -9.27 -1.75 -1.88
CA CYS A 74 -7.89 -1.39 -2.15
C CYS A 74 -7.48 -1.77 -3.58
N LEU A 75 -7.64 -3.05 -3.96
CA LEU A 75 -7.30 -3.55 -5.29
C LEU A 75 -8.05 -2.80 -6.39
N MET A 76 -9.35 -2.56 -6.23
CA MET A 76 -10.12 -1.78 -7.20
C MET A 76 -9.62 -0.35 -7.34
N SER A 77 -9.18 0.28 -6.24
CA SER A 77 -8.61 1.64 -6.30
C SER A 77 -7.24 1.65 -6.99
N ILE A 78 -6.38 0.66 -6.72
CA ILE A 78 -5.09 0.47 -7.39
C ILE A 78 -5.29 0.31 -8.90
N ARG A 79 -6.22 -0.57 -9.31
CA ARG A 79 -6.48 -0.83 -10.73
C ARG A 79 -7.11 0.36 -11.44
N ARG A 80 -8.12 1.01 -10.83
CA ARG A 80 -8.93 2.04 -11.51
C ARG A 80 -8.35 3.44 -11.40
N ARG A 81 -7.93 3.84 -10.21
CA ARG A 81 -7.42 5.20 -9.95
C ARG A 81 -5.90 5.25 -9.97
N GLY A 82 -5.27 4.19 -9.48
CA GLY A 82 -3.83 3.99 -9.58
C GLY A 82 -3.31 3.74 -10.98
N ASN A 83 -4.21 3.48 -11.95
CA ASN A 83 -3.88 3.15 -13.34
C ASN A 83 -2.88 1.96 -13.45
N TRP A 84 -2.87 1.09 -12.44
CA TRP A 84 -1.93 -0.01 -12.33
C TRP A 84 -2.47 -1.27 -13.00
N ALA A 85 -2.84 -1.20 -14.29
CA ALA A 85 -3.53 -2.32 -14.96
C ALA A 85 -2.61 -3.52 -15.24
N GLN A 86 -1.35 -3.25 -15.58
CA GLN A 86 -0.37 -4.26 -16.00
C GLN A 86 0.60 -4.69 -14.91
N GLY A 87 0.67 -3.93 -13.82
CA GLY A 87 1.60 -4.22 -12.73
C GLY A 87 1.10 -5.30 -11.81
N LEU A 88 2.02 -6.04 -11.21
CA LEU A 88 1.69 -7.13 -10.31
C LEU A 88 1.16 -6.59 -8.98
N VAL A 89 0.11 -7.21 -8.46
CA VAL A 89 -0.37 -7.02 -7.09
C VAL A 89 -0.36 -8.37 -6.40
N VAL A 90 0.34 -8.48 -5.28
CA VAL A 90 0.50 -9.69 -4.50
C VAL A 90 -0.23 -9.50 -3.18
N LEU A 91 -1.18 -10.37 -2.89
CA LEU A 91 -1.87 -10.43 -1.61
C LEU A 91 -1.35 -11.62 -0.81
N LEU A 92 -0.74 -11.35 0.33
CA LEU A 92 -0.42 -12.37 1.32
C LEU A 92 -1.58 -12.46 2.34
N THR A 93 -2.21 -13.63 2.43
CA THR A 93 -3.45 -13.79 3.22
C THR A 93 -3.68 -15.21 3.74
N ASP A 94 -4.38 -15.32 4.86
CA ASP A 94 -4.88 -16.58 5.42
C ASP A 94 -6.32 -16.90 5.00
N ALA A 95 -6.95 -16.05 4.19
CA ALA A 95 -8.29 -16.30 3.67
C ALA A 95 -8.26 -17.37 2.57
N PRO A 96 -9.29 -18.23 2.48
CA PRO A 96 -9.35 -19.25 1.42
C PRO A 96 -9.28 -18.65 0.02
N GLU A 97 -8.60 -19.30 -0.92
CA GLU A 97 -8.39 -18.79 -2.29
C GLU A 97 -9.70 -18.37 -2.98
N ALA A 98 -10.78 -19.13 -2.78
CA ALA A 98 -12.11 -18.83 -3.32
C ALA A 98 -12.64 -17.45 -2.92
N ARG A 99 -12.15 -16.86 -1.81
CA ARG A 99 -12.56 -15.54 -1.30
C ARG A 99 -12.36 -14.43 -2.34
N TYR A 100 -11.32 -14.51 -3.14
CA TYR A 100 -10.92 -13.44 -4.07
C TYR A 100 -11.14 -13.78 -5.54
N ARG A 101 -11.73 -14.94 -5.85
CA ARG A 101 -11.95 -15.40 -7.23
C ARG A 101 -12.69 -14.37 -8.11
N ASN A 102 -13.64 -13.63 -7.54
CA ASN A 102 -14.46 -12.67 -8.28
C ASN A 102 -13.75 -11.34 -8.59
N ILE A 103 -12.60 -11.08 -7.97
CA ILE A 103 -11.79 -9.87 -8.22
C ILE A 103 -10.43 -10.21 -8.85
N ALA A 104 -10.17 -11.48 -9.10
CA ALA A 104 -8.90 -11.94 -9.64
C ALA A 104 -8.72 -11.48 -11.09
N ASP A 105 -7.51 -11.03 -11.40
CA ASP A 105 -7.05 -10.70 -12.74
C ASP A 105 -5.67 -11.37 -12.97
N PRO A 106 -5.16 -11.46 -14.21
CA PRO A 106 -3.90 -12.13 -14.50
C PRO A 106 -2.69 -11.60 -13.72
N ASN A 107 -2.74 -10.34 -13.28
CA ASN A 107 -1.68 -9.65 -12.55
C ASN A 107 -2.00 -9.53 -11.06
N PHE A 108 -2.92 -10.35 -10.55
CA PHE A 108 -3.24 -10.47 -9.13
C PHE A 108 -2.85 -11.86 -8.64
N VAL A 109 -2.01 -11.90 -7.60
CA VAL A 109 -1.52 -13.12 -6.97
C VAL A 109 -2.06 -13.19 -5.56
N VAL A 110 -2.53 -14.35 -5.14
CA VAL A 110 -2.80 -14.66 -3.74
C VAL A 110 -1.76 -15.66 -3.28
N ILE A 111 -1.02 -15.30 -2.23
CA ILE A 111 -0.06 -16.16 -1.55
C ILE A 111 -0.61 -16.49 -0.16
N HIS A 112 -0.53 -17.76 0.22
CA HIS A 112 -0.88 -18.23 1.55
C HIS A 112 0.39 -18.45 2.39
N PRO A 113 0.47 -17.89 3.61
CA PRO A 113 1.57 -18.19 4.52
C PRO A 113 1.63 -19.67 4.87
N ARG A 114 2.82 -20.19 5.18
CA ARG A 114 2.95 -21.58 5.65
C ARG A 114 2.40 -21.71 7.06
N ALA A 115 1.96 -22.92 7.41
CA ALA A 115 1.48 -23.21 8.75
C ALA A 115 2.54 -22.91 9.82
N GLU A 116 3.82 -23.21 9.59
CA GLU A 116 4.88 -22.92 10.55
C GLU A 116 5.13 -21.41 10.77
N ASP A 117 4.89 -20.59 9.74
CA ASP A 117 5.17 -19.14 9.76
C ASP A 117 4.21 -18.40 10.68
N PHE A 118 3.14 -19.06 11.10
CA PHE A 118 2.17 -18.48 11.99
C PHE A 118 2.54 -18.66 13.48
N ASN A 119 3.70 -19.25 13.84
CA ASN A 119 4.15 -19.56 15.21
C ASN A 119 3.50 -18.68 16.31
N TRP A 120 2.57 -19.26 17.06
CA TRP A 120 1.60 -18.63 17.95
C TRP A 120 2.13 -18.55 19.38
N GLU A 121 3.30 -19.14 19.65
CA GLU A 121 3.88 -19.21 20.98
C GLU A 121 4.43 -17.85 21.44
N THR A 122 4.81 -16.99 20.50
CA THR A 122 5.17 -15.59 20.75
C THR A 122 3.93 -14.69 20.72
N LYS A 123 3.09 -14.77 21.77
CA LYS A 123 1.82 -14.04 21.92
C LYS A 123 1.92 -12.53 22.16
N ASN A 124 3.13 -11.97 22.19
CA ASN A 124 3.31 -10.57 22.51
C ASN A 124 3.46 -9.78 21.21
N ASP A 125 2.34 -9.13 20.85
CA ASP A 125 2.15 -8.14 19.80
C ASP A 125 2.02 -8.63 18.34
N MET A 126 0.79 -8.55 17.83
CA MET A 126 0.42 -8.49 16.40
C MET A 126 1.10 -9.56 15.51
N PRO A 127 0.67 -10.84 15.57
CA PRO A 127 1.30 -11.96 14.88
C PRO A 127 1.36 -11.79 13.35
N TYR A 128 0.53 -10.90 12.78
CA TYR A 128 0.52 -10.64 11.35
C TYR A 128 1.56 -9.62 10.89
N LYS A 129 2.11 -8.79 11.79
CA LYS A 129 3.11 -7.77 11.42
C LYS A 129 4.42 -8.37 10.92
N ARG A 130 4.81 -9.54 11.41
CA ARG A 130 6.03 -10.24 10.95
C ARG A 130 5.97 -10.62 9.47
N PHE A 131 4.78 -10.79 8.90
CA PHE A 131 4.67 -11.10 7.48
C PHE A 131 5.19 -9.98 6.59
N LYS A 132 5.29 -8.74 7.10
CA LYS A 132 5.97 -7.63 6.40
C LYS A 132 7.47 -7.94 6.16
N THR A 133 8.13 -8.63 7.09
CA THR A 133 9.57 -8.96 6.95
C THR A 133 9.80 -10.25 6.15
N MET A 134 8.79 -11.11 6.03
CA MET A 134 8.89 -12.41 5.34
C MET A 134 8.50 -12.34 3.86
N ILE A 135 8.07 -11.19 3.36
CA ILE A 135 7.56 -11.09 1.99
C ILE A 135 8.58 -11.53 0.93
N LEU A 136 9.87 -11.29 1.17
CA LEU A 136 10.94 -11.71 0.25
C LEU A 136 11.02 -13.24 0.17
N ASP A 137 10.85 -13.94 1.31
CA ASP A 137 10.85 -15.41 1.33
C ASP A 137 9.67 -16.02 0.56
N TYR A 138 8.56 -15.28 0.46
CA TYR A 138 7.41 -15.67 -0.37
C TYR A 138 7.58 -15.27 -1.83
N ALA A 139 8.28 -14.16 -2.10
CA ALA A 139 8.59 -13.70 -3.45
C ALA A 139 9.40 -14.75 -4.22
N ASP A 140 10.40 -15.34 -3.57
CA ASP A 140 11.26 -16.39 -4.16
C ASP A 140 10.51 -17.67 -4.55
N ARG A 141 9.24 -17.81 -4.14
CA ARG A 141 8.43 -19.02 -4.40
C ARG A 141 7.33 -18.80 -5.43
N GLU A 142 7.10 -17.56 -5.85
CA GLU A 142 6.11 -17.22 -6.85
C GLU A 142 6.84 -16.90 -8.17
N PRO A 143 6.76 -17.77 -9.18
CA PRO A 143 7.46 -17.55 -10.46
C PRO A 143 7.12 -16.21 -11.12
N ARG A 144 5.91 -15.68 -10.91
CA ARG A 144 5.53 -14.35 -11.43
C ARG A 144 6.30 -13.19 -10.80
N MET A 145 6.98 -13.42 -9.68
CA MET A 145 7.82 -12.44 -9.00
C MET A 145 9.29 -12.52 -9.43
N GLU A 146 9.71 -13.48 -10.25
CA GLU A 146 11.11 -13.61 -10.71
C GLU A 146 11.61 -12.37 -11.47
N ALA A 147 10.73 -11.73 -12.24
CA ALA A 147 11.05 -10.52 -13.00
C ALA A 147 10.90 -9.23 -12.17
N VAL A 148 10.41 -9.33 -10.93
CA VAL A 148 10.19 -8.17 -10.05
C VAL A 148 11.50 -7.76 -9.41
N GLU A 149 11.84 -6.50 -9.58
CA GLU A 149 13.07 -5.88 -9.06
C GLU A 149 12.78 -4.98 -7.85
N LEU A 150 11.55 -4.47 -7.75
CA LEU A 150 11.11 -3.55 -6.70
C LEU A 150 9.76 -3.98 -6.12
N LEU A 151 9.69 -4.06 -4.79
CA LEU A 151 8.49 -4.37 -4.04
C LEU A 151 8.01 -3.16 -3.26
N TYR A 152 6.79 -2.73 -3.51
CA TYR A 152 6.11 -1.67 -2.80
C TYR A 152 5.11 -2.26 -1.82
N TYR A 153 5.42 -2.19 -0.53
CA TYR A 153 4.44 -2.55 0.49
C TYR A 153 3.42 -1.43 0.67
N LEU A 154 2.13 -1.77 0.60
CA LEU A 154 1.02 -0.87 0.87
C LEU A 154 0.09 -1.50 1.92
N ASP A 155 -0.38 -0.71 2.90
CA ASP A 155 -1.41 -1.17 3.81
C ASP A 155 -2.73 -1.37 3.06
N VAL A 156 -3.50 -2.40 3.44
CA VAL A 156 -4.69 -2.80 2.69
C VAL A 156 -5.89 -1.87 2.91
N ASP A 157 -5.85 -1.02 3.92
CA ASP A 157 -6.93 -0.08 4.26
C ASP A 157 -6.86 1.24 3.47
N ILE A 158 -5.79 1.45 2.70
CA ILE A 158 -5.64 2.63 1.85
C ILE A 158 -6.57 2.61 0.63
N VAL A 159 -6.84 3.79 0.11
CA VAL A 159 -7.52 3.99 -1.17
C VAL A 159 -6.64 4.87 -2.05
N VAL A 160 -6.25 4.35 -3.21
CA VAL A 160 -5.40 5.07 -4.16
C VAL A 160 -6.22 6.15 -4.86
N GLY A 161 -5.69 7.37 -4.86
CA GLY A 161 -6.36 8.56 -5.40
C GLY A 161 -5.89 9.02 -6.78
N GLY A 162 -4.74 8.54 -7.26
CA GLY A 162 -4.13 8.97 -8.52
C GLY A 162 -3.09 7.98 -9.03
N ASP A 163 -2.44 8.32 -10.14
CA ASP A 163 -1.53 7.44 -10.89
C ASP A 163 -0.33 6.95 -10.05
N LEU A 164 -0.17 5.64 -9.96
CA LEU A 164 0.88 5.01 -9.14
C LEU A 164 2.22 4.91 -9.88
N GLU A 165 2.22 4.80 -11.21
CA GLU A 165 3.44 4.74 -12.01
C GLU A 165 4.26 6.02 -11.80
N THR A 166 3.63 7.18 -12.00
CA THR A 166 4.23 8.49 -11.77
C THR A 166 4.71 8.65 -10.33
N PHE A 167 3.94 8.17 -9.36
CA PHE A 167 4.31 8.23 -7.96
C PHE A 167 5.55 7.37 -7.65
N PHE A 168 5.61 6.13 -8.13
CA PHE A 168 6.77 5.26 -7.92
C PHE A 168 8.00 5.77 -8.63
N GLU A 169 7.88 6.29 -9.85
CA GLU A 169 9.01 6.94 -10.54
C GLU A 169 9.56 8.13 -9.75
N TYR A 170 8.67 8.97 -9.20
CA TYR A 170 9.07 10.07 -8.34
C TYR A 170 9.82 9.59 -7.09
N ILE A 171 9.32 8.56 -6.41
CA ILE A 171 9.97 8.00 -5.21
C ILE A 171 11.34 7.39 -5.57
N GLU A 172 11.41 6.60 -6.65
CA GLU A 172 12.66 5.97 -7.11
C GLU A 172 13.74 6.99 -7.43
N ASP A 173 13.38 8.07 -8.10
CA ASP A 173 14.29 9.17 -8.43
C ASP A 173 14.69 9.94 -7.16
N ARG A 174 13.70 10.30 -6.32
CA ARG A 174 13.93 11.09 -5.10
C ARG A 174 14.89 10.43 -4.12
N TYR A 175 14.88 9.11 -4.05
CA TYR A 175 15.73 8.31 -3.16
C TYR A 175 16.85 7.57 -3.88
N ASP A 176 17.06 7.86 -5.17
CA ASP A 176 18.15 7.33 -5.99
C ASP A 176 18.25 5.78 -5.99
N ILE A 177 17.09 5.12 -5.95
CA ILE A 177 16.98 3.66 -5.82
C ILE A 177 17.62 2.96 -7.02
N ARG A 178 17.46 3.55 -8.22
CA ARG A 178 18.00 2.99 -9.47
C ARG A 178 19.52 3.04 -9.54
N HIS A 179 20.14 4.08 -8.99
CA HIS A 179 21.60 4.20 -8.97
C HIS A 179 22.24 3.31 -7.92
N GLN A 180 21.65 3.22 -6.72
CA GLN A 180 22.13 2.29 -5.69
C GLN A 180 22.16 0.85 -6.21
N ARG A 181 21.16 0.48 -7.03
CA ARG A 181 21.13 -0.82 -7.70
C ARG A 181 22.27 -1.01 -8.71
N SER A 182 22.54 -0.03 -9.58
CA SER A 182 23.58 -0.20 -10.60
C SER A 182 24.96 -0.38 -9.97
N LEU A 183 25.21 0.28 -8.83
CA LEU A 183 26.42 0.10 -8.03
C LEU A 183 26.51 -1.30 -7.38
N ALA A 184 25.39 -1.82 -6.85
CA ALA A 184 25.34 -3.13 -6.21
C ALA A 184 25.54 -4.30 -7.21
N LEU A 185 25.05 -4.17 -8.44
CA LEU A 185 25.29 -5.17 -9.48
C LEU A 185 26.74 -5.12 -9.97
N ALA A 186 27.29 -3.92 -10.16
CA ALA A 186 28.69 -3.74 -10.59
C ALA A 186 29.73 -4.21 -9.56
N SER A 187 29.34 -4.41 -8.29
CA SER A 187 30.20 -4.95 -7.24
C SER A 187 30.13 -6.47 -7.09
N GLN A 188 29.12 -7.13 -7.65
CA GLN A 188 29.01 -8.61 -7.65
C GLN A 188 29.84 -9.26 -8.76
N ASP A 189 30.22 -8.51 -9.80
CA ASP A 189 31.04 -8.99 -10.93
C ASP A 189 32.57 -8.86 -10.68
N ARG A 190 33.01 -8.60 -9.44
CA ARG A 190 34.44 -8.52 -9.05
C ARG A 190 34.80 -9.61 -8.05
#